data_AF-Q6JST2-F1
#
_entry.id   AF-Q6JST2-F1
#
_cell.length_a   1.000
_cell.length_b   1.000
_cell.length_c   1.000
_cell.angle_alpha   90.00
_cell.angle_beta   90.00
_cell.angle_gamma   90.00
#
_symmetry.space_group_name_H-M   'P 1'
#
loop_
_entity.id
_entity.type
_entity.pdbx_description
1 polymer ?
#
loop_
_entity_poly.entity_id
_entity_poly.type
_entity_poly.pdbx_seq_one_letter_code
_entity_poly.pdbx_strand_id
1 'polypeptide(L)'
;IFHINTRTPTDLTPLRVLDGVRELSSKIIVVPGDDYLSRQANENATLLFNCLLRSTLCTKRVAEEFRLSTEAFEWLLGEIETRFQHAQVQP
;
A
#
# COMPACT_ATOMS: atom_id res chain seq x y z
N ILE A 1 2.42 15.01 -12.36
CA ILE A 1 3.50 13.99 -12.33
C ILE A 1 3.15 12.87 -13.29
N PHE A 2 2.02 12.18 -13.13
CA PHE A 2 1.50 11.25 -14.16
C PHE A 2 0.23 11.84 -14.80
N HIS A 3 0.23 12.04 -16.12
CA HIS A 3 -0.94 12.53 -16.86
C HIS A 3 -1.86 11.34 -17.17
N ILE A 4 -2.60 10.87 -16.16
CA ILE A 4 -3.43 9.67 -16.26
C ILE A 4 -4.62 9.94 -17.20
N ASN A 5 -4.70 9.18 -18.29
CA ASN A 5 -5.83 9.23 -19.20
C ASN A 5 -6.88 8.19 -18.79
N THR A 6 -7.98 8.68 -18.23
CA THR A 6 -9.07 7.83 -17.77
C THR A 6 -9.90 7.21 -18.90
N ARG A 7 -9.53 7.38 -20.17
CA ARG A 7 -10.22 6.75 -21.31
C ARG A 7 -9.44 5.61 -21.94
N THR A 8 -8.15 5.49 -21.63
CA THR A 8 -7.28 4.43 -22.14
C THR A 8 -7.24 3.25 -21.17
N PRO A 9 -7.04 2.01 -21.65
CA PRO A 9 -6.72 0.88 -20.79
C PRO A 9 -5.47 1.16 -19.96
N THR A 10 -5.44 0.68 -18.71
CA THR A 10 -4.23 0.68 -17.89
C THR A 10 -3.29 -0.45 -18.33
N ASP A 11 -1.98 -0.21 -18.24
CA ASP A 11 -0.92 -1.20 -18.42
C ASP A 11 -0.68 -2.07 -17.15
N LEU A 12 -1.34 -1.72 -16.04
CA LEU A 12 -1.14 -2.34 -14.74
C LEU A 12 -1.80 -3.72 -14.66
N THR A 13 -1.00 -4.73 -14.33
CA THR A 13 -1.47 -6.10 -14.18
C THR A 13 -2.12 -6.33 -12.80
N PRO A 14 -3.27 -7.05 -12.72
CA PRO A 14 -3.92 -7.41 -11.47
C PRO A 14 -3.02 -8.03 -10.39
N LEU A 15 -2.13 -8.93 -10.80
CA LEU A 15 -1.16 -9.58 -9.92
C LEU A 15 -0.16 -8.58 -9.34
N ARG A 16 0.27 -7.60 -10.13
CA ARG A 16 1.20 -6.57 -9.64
C ARG A 16 0.59 -5.75 -8.52
N VAL A 17 -0.71 -5.43 -8.61
CA VAL A 17 -1.42 -4.73 -7.53
C VAL A 17 -1.46 -5.57 -6.26
N LEU A 18 -1.78 -6.86 -6.38
CA LEU A 18 -1.84 -7.77 -5.24
C LEU A 18 -0.49 -7.88 -4.53
N ASP A 19 0.58 -8.08 -5.30
CA ASP A 19 1.93 -8.24 -4.76
C ASP A 19 2.44 -6.93 -4.16
N GLY A 20 2.21 -5.79 -4.82
CA GLY A 20 2.60 -4.48 -4.31
C GLY A 20 1.90 -4.11 -3.00
N VAL A 21 0.61 -4.40 -2.87
CA VAL A 21 -0.12 -4.17 -1.60
C VAL A 21 0.36 -5.10 -0.48
N ARG A 22 0.67 -6.37 -0.81
CA ARG A 22 1.25 -7.31 0.17
C ARG A 22 2.63 -6.87 0.65
N GLU A 23 3.47 -6.41 -0.28
CA GLU A 23 4.81 -5.90 0.03
C GLU A 23 4.74 -4.61 0.86
N LEU A 24 3.84 -3.68 0.54
CA LEU A 24 3.63 -2.49 1.35
C LEU A 24 3.14 -2.86 2.76
N SER A 25 2.22 -3.83 2.86
CA SER A 25 1.69 -4.34 4.13
C SER A 25 2.79 -4.86 5.07
N SER A 26 3.83 -5.52 4.55
CA SER A 26 4.93 -6.03 5.36
C SER A 26 5.93 -4.96 5.81
N LYS A 27 5.99 -3.81 5.13
CA LYS A 27 6.87 -2.68 5.49
C LYS A 27 6.28 -1.74 6.55
N ILE A 28 4.99 -1.90 6.86
CA ILE A 28 4.29 -1.10 7.87
C ILE A 28 4.54 -1.70 9.25
N ILE A 29 5.63 -1.25 9.87
CA ILE A 29 6.06 -1.69 11.19
C ILE A 29 5.91 -0.54 12.19
N VAL A 30 5.12 -0.77 13.23
CA VAL A 30 4.94 0.10 14.41
C VAL A 30 5.65 -0.50 15.61
N VAL A 31 5.54 -1.81 15.81
CA VAL A 31 6.24 -2.53 16.87
C VAL A 31 7.40 -3.30 16.24
N PRO A 32 8.66 -2.87 16.43
CA PRO A 32 9.81 -3.58 15.88
C PRO A 32 10.07 -4.87 16.67
N GLY A 33 10.39 -5.96 15.97
CA GLY A 33 10.79 -7.24 16.57
C GLY A 33 10.25 -8.46 15.80
N ASP A 34 11.04 -9.54 15.80
CA ASP A 34 10.73 -10.78 15.07
C ASP A 34 10.14 -11.89 15.95
N ASP A 35 10.13 -11.70 17.27
CA ASP A 35 9.51 -12.65 18.19
C ASP A 35 7.98 -12.66 18.04
N TYR A 36 7.37 -13.76 18.50
CA TYR A 36 5.94 -13.98 18.36
C TYR A 36 5.10 -12.84 18.96
N LEU A 37 5.51 -12.29 20.11
CA LEU A 37 4.77 -11.24 20.79
C LEU A 37 4.86 -9.93 20.00
N SER A 38 6.04 -9.56 19.52
CA SER A 38 6.23 -8.35 18.70
C SER A 38 5.42 -8.39 17.41
N ARG A 39 5.40 -9.54 16.71
CA ARG A 39 4.59 -9.71 15.50
C ARG A 39 3.10 -9.56 15.78
N GLN A 40 2.58 -10.21 16.83
CA GLN A 40 1.18 -10.12 17.21
C GLN A 40 0.81 -8.68 17.61
N ALA A 41 1.70 -7.99 18.33
CA ALA A 41 1.52 -6.58 18.69
C ALA A 41 1.48 -5.68 17.44
N ASN A 42 2.38 -5.90 16.46
CA ASN A 42 2.39 -5.14 15.22
C ASN A 42 1.15 -5.41 14.36
N GLU A 43 0.71 -6.66 14.24
CA GLU A 43 -0.53 -7.03 13.53
C GLU A 43 -1.73 -6.30 14.13
N ASN A 44 -1.85 -6.27 15.46
CA ASN A 44 -2.93 -5.55 16.14
C ASN A 44 -2.83 -4.03 15.95
N ALA A 45 -1.63 -3.45 16.07
CA ALA A 45 -1.40 -2.02 15.91
C ALA A 45 -1.70 -1.52 14.49
N THR A 46 -1.45 -2.36 13.48
CA THR A 46 -1.58 -2.02 12.06
C THR A 46 -2.89 -2.50 11.43
N LEU A 47 -3.74 -3.22 12.16
CA LEU A 47 -4.94 -3.89 11.65
C LEU A 47 -5.84 -2.95 10.83
N LEU A 48 -6.22 -1.79 11.39
CA LEU A 48 -7.11 -0.84 10.73
C LEU A 48 -6.48 -0.26 9.46
N PHE A 49 -5.19 0.08 9.52
CA PHE A 49 -4.46 0.61 8.38
C PHE A 49 -4.33 -0.42 7.26
N ASN A 50 -4.10 -1.68 7.64
CA ASN A 50 -4.06 -2.83 6.74
C ASN A 50 -5.41 -3.10 6.06
N CYS A 51 -6.52 -2.91 6.76
CA CYS A 51 -7.87 -2.95 6.18
C CYS A 51 -8.11 -1.80 5.20
N LEU A 52 -7.70 -0.58 5.57
CA LEU A 52 -7.81 0.59 4.71
C LEU A 52 -7.02 0.38 3.41
N LEU A 53 -5.74 0.01 3.49
CA LEU A 53 -4.90 -0.24 2.32
C LEU A 53 -5.52 -1.26 1.37
N ARG A 54 -5.99 -2.40 1.89
CA ARG A 54 -6.58 -3.46 1.05
C ARG A 54 -7.92 -3.05 0.45
N SER A 55 -8.73 -2.25 1.15
CA SER A 55 -10.03 -1.78 0.64
C SER A 55 -9.90 -0.63 -0.37
N THR A 56 -8.89 0.22 -0.22
CA THR A 56 -8.61 1.33 -1.13
C THR A 56 -7.87 0.84 -2.37
N LEU A 57 -6.77 0.11 -2.20
CA LEU A 57 -5.90 -0.35 -3.28
C LEU A 57 -6.30 -1.73 -3.83
N CYS A 58 -7.56 -2.13 -3.72
CA CYS A 58 -8.00 -3.38 -4.33
C CYS A 58 -7.92 -3.28 -5.86
N THR A 59 -7.54 -4.38 -6.50
CA THR A 59 -7.21 -4.43 -7.92
C THR A 59 -8.27 -3.81 -8.83
N LYS A 60 -9.55 -4.06 -8.51
CA LYS A 60 -10.67 -3.49 -9.28
C LYS A 60 -10.70 -1.96 -9.23
N ARG A 61 -10.55 -1.38 -8.04
CA ARG A 61 -10.58 0.09 -7.87
C ARG A 61 -9.36 0.74 -8.51
N VAL A 62 -8.19 0.14 -8.35
CA VAL A 62 -6.96 0.64 -8.96
C VAL A 62 -7.06 0.66 -10.50
N ALA A 63 -7.63 -0.38 -11.10
CA ALA A 63 -7.75 -0.49 -12.55
C ALA A 63 -8.93 0.30 -13.14
N GLU A 64 -10.11 0.29 -12.51
CA GLU A 64 -11.34 0.83 -13.09
C GLU A 64 -11.67 2.25 -12.61
N GLU A 65 -11.49 2.52 -11.31
CA GLU A 65 -11.87 3.79 -10.65
C GLU A 65 -10.73 4.80 -10.74
N PHE A 66 -9.53 4.41 -10.28
CA PHE A 66 -8.35 5.28 -10.28
C PHE A 66 -7.59 5.24 -11.60
N ARG A 67 -7.70 4.12 -12.34
CA ARG A 67 -7.04 3.89 -13.64
C ARG A 67 -5.54 4.19 -13.60
N LEU A 68 -4.87 3.77 -12.53
CA LEU A 68 -3.44 4.03 -12.35
C LEU A 68 -2.64 3.27 -13.41
N SER A 69 -1.61 3.91 -13.97
CA SER A 69 -0.56 3.20 -14.71
C SER A 69 0.36 2.45 -13.76
N THR A 70 1.17 1.53 -14.29
CA THR A 70 2.18 0.82 -13.48
C THR A 70 3.08 1.81 -12.74
N GLU A 71 3.61 2.81 -13.44
CA GLU A 71 4.49 3.84 -12.86
C GLU A 71 3.80 4.64 -11.74
N ALA A 72 2.54 5.05 -11.95
CA ALA A 72 1.78 5.79 -10.95
C ALA A 72 1.49 4.94 -9.70
N PHE A 73 1.25 3.64 -9.89
CA PHE A 73 1.03 2.70 -8.80
C PHE A 73 2.30 2.49 -7.97
N GLU A 74 3.46 2.25 -8.60
CA GLU A 74 4.74 2.11 -7.90
C GLU A 74 5.09 3.36 -7.09
N TRP A 75 4.94 4.53 -7.73
CA TRP A 75 5.19 5.80 -7.06
C TRP A 75 4.26 5.99 -5.84
N LEU A 76 2.97 5.64 -5.98
CA LEU A 76 2.00 5.74 -4.89
C LEU A 76 2.38 4.84 -3.70
N LEU A 77 2.84 3.60 -3.95
CA LEU A 77 3.27 2.70 -2.87
C LEU A 77 4.45 3.29 -2.10
N GLY A 78 5.46 3.83 -2.80
CA GLY A 78 6.62 4.47 -2.17
C GLY A 78 6.26 5.75 -1.39
N GLU A 79 5.33 6.54 -1.91
CA GLU A 79 4.84 7.74 -1.21
C GLU A 79 4.07 7.38 0.07
N ILE A 80 3.25 6.31 0.04
CA ILE A 80 2.54 5.82 1.24
C ILE A 80 3.55 5.34 2.29
N GLU A 81 4.55 4.56 1.89
CA GLU A 81 5.61 4.08 2.79
C GLU A 81 6.35 5.25 3.45
N THR A 82 6.78 6.23 2.64
CA THR A 82 7.50 7.42 3.12
C THR A 82 6.67 8.23 4.11
N ARG A 83 5.38 8.47 3.80
CA ARG A 83 4.48 9.21 4.68
C ARG A 83 4.16 8.45 5.96
N PHE A 84 4.06 7.13 5.89
CA PHE A 84 3.85 6.30 7.07
C PHE A 84 5.03 6.43 8.04
N GLN A 85 6.27 6.36 7.53
CA GLN A 85 7.48 6.54 8.35
C GLN A 85 7.55 7.93 8.98
N HIS A 86 7.23 8.99 8.23
CA HIS A 86 7.19 10.36 8.76
C HIS A 86 6.07 10.62 9.78
N ALA A 87 4.98 9.84 9.72
CA ALA A 87 3.85 10.00 10.64
C ALA A 87 4.09 9.31 12.00
N GLN A 88 5.20 8.59 12.17
CA GLN A 88 5.52 7.97 13.45
C GLN A 88 5.81 9.04 14.51
N VAL A 89 5.37 8.76 15.73
CA VAL A 89 5.66 9.62 16.89
C VAL A 89 7.17 9.65 17.13
N GLN A 90 7.70 10.86 17.36
CA GLN A 90 9.08 10.99 17.79
C GLN A 90 9.21 10.50 19.24
N PRO A 91 10.20 9.65 19.54
CA PRO A 91 10.43 9.12 20.89
C PRO A 91 10.60 10.20 21.96
#